data_AF-A0A8K0I5F6-F1
#
_entry.id   AF-A0A8K0I5F6-F1
#
_cell.length_a   1.000
_cell.length_b   1.000
_cell.length_c   1.000
_cell.angle_alpha   90.00
_cell.angle_beta   90.00
_cell.angle_gamma   90.00
#
_symmetry.space_group_name_H-M   'P 1'
#
loop_
_entity.id
_entity.type
_entity.pdbx_description
1 polymer ?
#
loop_
_entity_poly.entity_id
_entity_poly.type
_entity_poly.pdbx_seq_one_letter_code
_entity_poly.pdbx_strand_id
1 'polypeptide(L)'
;MMFSIIDNRMGSHPSECIEKFVSLARRCCQDETDARPSISEVVRELECIWRMMPDADTTPSGSMATDSGRIFTPTSSSVSRNQYVSSDASGSDLVSSGFPLVIPR
;
A
#
# COMPACT_ATOMS: atom_id res chain seq x y z
N MET A 1 -15.52 -30.84 0.31
CA MET A 1 -16.13 -29.97 1.34
C MET A 1 -15.52 -28.56 1.23
N MET A 2 -15.68 -27.90 0.08
CA MET A 2 -15.07 -26.58 -0.16
C MET A 2 -16.02 -25.42 0.15
N PHE A 3 -17.33 -25.63 0.04
CA PHE A 3 -18.32 -24.58 0.33
C PHE A 3 -18.55 -24.35 1.83
N SER A 4 -18.22 -25.32 2.68
CA SER A 4 -18.42 -25.21 4.14
C SER A 4 -17.43 -24.27 4.83
N ILE A 5 -16.32 -23.92 4.18
CA ILE A 5 -15.31 -23.00 4.70
C ILE A 5 -15.54 -21.55 4.26
N ILE A 6 -16.50 -21.31 3.38
CA ILE A 6 -16.77 -19.97 2.84
C ILE A 6 -17.63 -19.21 3.84
N ASP A 7 -17.23 -17.97 4.12
CA ASP A 7 -18.02 -17.08 4.96
C ASP A 7 -19.34 -16.74 4.26
N ASN A 8 -20.45 -17.08 4.92
CA ASN A 8 -21.82 -16.75 4.51
C ASN A 8 -22.02 -15.24 4.24
N ARG A 9 -21.23 -14.37 4.87
CA ARG A 9 -21.29 -12.91 4.68
C ARG A 9 -20.73 -12.45 3.34
N MET A 10 -20.06 -13.30 2.57
CA MET A 10 -19.49 -12.95 1.26
C MET A 10 -20.53 -12.80 0.14
N GLY A 11 -21.80 -13.11 0.40
CA GLY A 11 -22.86 -13.05 -0.60
C GLY A 11 -22.74 -14.14 -1.67
N SER A 12 -23.46 -13.97 -2.78
CA SER A 12 -23.45 -14.93 -3.89
C SER A 12 -22.15 -14.83 -4.69
N HIS A 13 -21.55 -15.98 -4.97
CA HIS A 13 -20.33 -16.08 -5.76
C HIS A 13 -20.44 -17.27 -6.72
N PRO A 14 -19.90 -17.18 -7.94
CA PRO A 14 -19.84 -18.33 -8.85
C PRO A 14 -18.96 -19.42 -8.23
N SER A 15 -19.41 -20.67 -8.30
CA SER A 15 -18.66 -21.81 -7.77
C SER A 15 -17.27 -21.93 -8.41
N GLU A 16 -17.16 -21.68 -9.71
CA GLU A 16 -15.89 -21.73 -10.45
C GLU A 16 -14.88 -20.70 -9.92
N CYS A 17 -15.34 -19.51 -9.51
CA CYS A 17 -14.45 -18.49 -8.92
C CYS A 17 -13.84 -19.00 -7.62
N ILE A 18 -14.65 -19.64 -6.77
CA ILE A 18 -14.20 -20.22 -5.51
C ILE A 18 -13.23 -21.38 -5.76
N GLU A 19 -13.53 -22.27 -6.68
CA GLU A 19 -12.66 -23.41 -7.00
C GLU A 19 -11.27 -22.94 -7.44
N LYS A 20 -11.21 -21.94 -8.32
CA LYS A 20 -9.93 -21.33 -8.76
C LYS A 20 -9.22 -20.62 -7.60
N PHE A 21 -9.96 -19.87 -6.79
CA PHE A 21 -9.39 -19.17 -5.63
C PHE A 21 -8.78 -20.14 -4.61
N VAL A 22 -9.48 -21.22 -4.27
CA VAL A 22 -8.99 -22.25 -3.36
C VAL A 22 -7.79 -22.99 -3.96
N SER A 23 -7.80 -23.27 -5.28
CA SER A 23 -6.65 -23.86 -5.98
C SER A 23 -5.41 -22.96 -5.89
N LEU A 24 -5.58 -21.65 -6.10
CA LEU A 24 -4.52 -20.65 -5.93
C LEU A 24 -4.01 -20.60 -4.49
N ALA A 25 -4.91 -20.54 -3.50
CA ALA A 25 -4.55 -20.53 -2.09
C ALA A 25 -3.75 -21.79 -1.70
N ARG A 26 -4.18 -22.96 -2.17
CA ARG A 26 -3.46 -24.23 -1.95
C ARG A 26 -2.06 -24.18 -2.54
N ARG A 27 -1.87 -23.64 -3.74
CA ARG A 27 -0.54 -23.51 -4.36
C ARG A 27 0.37 -22.55 -3.59
N CYS A 28 -0.18 -21.46 -3.05
CA CYS A 28 0.56 -20.51 -2.22
C CYS A 28 1.03 -21.12 -0.89
N CYS A 29 0.25 -22.06 -0.34
CA CYS A 29 0.52 -22.72 0.94
C CYS A 29 1.25 -24.07 0.82
N GLN A 30 1.89 -24.37 -0.31
CA GLN A 30 2.66 -25.61 -0.44
C GLN A 30 3.87 -25.64 0.51
N ASP A 31 4.15 -26.82 1.09
CA ASP A 31 5.33 -27.00 1.96
C ASP A 31 6.62 -26.78 1.17
N GLU A 32 6.70 -27.33 -0.04
CA GLU A 32 7.78 -27.08 -0.99
C GLU A 32 7.73 -25.63 -1.49
N THR A 33 8.76 -24.85 -1.15
CA THR A 33 8.79 -23.42 -1.44
C THR A 33 8.96 -23.14 -2.93
N ASP A 34 9.69 -23.99 -3.64
CA ASP A 34 9.94 -23.83 -5.08
C ASP A 34 8.69 -24.15 -5.93
N ALA A 35 7.72 -24.87 -5.36
CA ALA A 35 6.44 -25.15 -6.00
C ALA A 35 5.41 -24.02 -5.81
N ARG A 36 5.71 -23.01 -4.98
CA ARG A 36 4.82 -21.86 -4.78
C ARG A 36 4.88 -20.94 -6.00
N PRO A 37 3.74 -20.38 -6.42
CA PRO A 37 3.72 -19.42 -7.52
C PRO A 37 4.46 -18.14 -7.14
N SER A 38 5.04 -17.49 -8.14
CA SER A 38 5.57 -16.14 -7.99
C SER A 38 4.45 -15.13 -7.72
N ILE A 39 4.76 -14.01 -7.06
CA ILE A 39 3.75 -13.00 -6.73
C ILE A 39 3.05 -12.42 -7.97
N SER A 40 3.76 -12.34 -9.10
CA SER A 40 3.19 -11.90 -10.39
C SER A 40 2.16 -12.88 -10.92
N GLU A 41 2.38 -14.19 -10.78
CA GLU A 41 1.39 -15.21 -11.14
C GLU A 41 0.17 -15.16 -10.21
N VAL A 42 0.39 -14.96 -8.91
CA VAL A 42 -0.70 -14.81 -7.93
C VAL A 42 -1.60 -13.63 -8.30
N VAL A 43 -1.03 -12.45 -8.54
CA VAL A 43 -1.79 -11.24 -8.89
C VAL A 43 -2.54 -11.44 -10.20
N ARG A 44 -1.89 -11.97 -11.23
CA ARG A 44 -2.53 -12.25 -12.52
C ARG A 44 -3.73 -13.19 -12.39
N GLU A 45 -3.61 -14.21 -11.55
CA GLU A 45 -4.69 -15.16 -11.34
C GLU A 45 -5.82 -14.58 -10.49
N LEU A 46 -5.51 -13.75 -9.48
CA LEU A 46 -6.51 -13.01 -8.73
C LEU A 46 -7.31 -12.05 -9.62
N GLU A 47 -6.65 -11.31 -10.52
CA GLU A 47 -7.33 -10.44 -11.49
C GLU A 47 -8.23 -11.25 -12.45
N CYS A 48 -7.76 -12.43 -12.86
CA CYS A 48 -8.55 -13.34 -13.71
C CYS A 48 -9.80 -13.84 -12.98
N ILE A 49 -9.66 -14.30 -11.73
CA ILE A 49 -10.78 -14.75 -10.89
C ILE A 49 -11.74 -13.59 -10.62
N TRP A 50 -11.22 -12.40 -10.33
CA TRP A 50 -12.03 -11.20 -10.11
C TRP A 50 -12.90 -10.91 -11.32
N ARG A 51 -12.36 -10.94 -12.54
CA ARG A 51 -13.12 -10.72 -13.79
C ARG A 51 -14.23 -11.74 -14.05
N MET A 52 -14.22 -12.88 -13.38
CA MET A 52 -15.30 -13.87 -13.48
C MET A 52 -16.49 -13.54 -12.55
N MET A 53 -16.34 -12.56 -11.65
CA MET A 53 -17.44 -12.09 -10.80
C MET A 53 -18.40 -11.21 -11.62
N PRO A 54 -19.72 -11.34 -11.40
CA PRO A 54 -20.74 -10.63 -12.19
C PRO A 54 -20.68 -9.09 -12.10
N ASP A 55 -20.03 -8.52 -11.07
CA ASP A 55 -19.92 -7.06 -10.86
C ASP A 55 -18.53 -6.48 -11.22
N ALA A 56 -17.65 -7.28 -11.83
CA ALA A 56 -16.25 -6.91 -12.08
C ALA A 56 -16.03 -5.80 -13.12
N ASP A 57 -17.09 -5.41 -13.86
CA ASP A 57 -17.04 -4.38 -14.90
C ASP A 57 -16.95 -2.94 -14.35
N THR A 58 -17.00 -2.77 -13.03
CA THR A 58 -16.70 -1.47 -12.41
C THR A 58 -15.19 -1.24 -12.41
N THR A 59 -14.69 -0.76 -13.55
CA THR A 59 -13.32 -0.26 -13.75
C THR A 59 -12.76 0.45 -12.50
N PRO A 60 -11.59 0.07 -11.95
CA PRO A 60 -10.91 0.88 -10.99
C PRO A 60 -10.34 2.09 -11.75
N SER A 61 -11.08 3.20 -11.77
CA SER A 61 -10.59 4.46 -12.31
C SER A 61 -9.39 4.90 -11.45
N GLY A 62 -8.19 4.68 -11.98
CA GLY A 62 -6.95 5.19 -11.41
C GLY A 62 -6.94 6.71 -11.48
N SER A 63 -7.58 7.37 -10.52
CA SER A 63 -7.43 8.80 -10.31
C SER A 63 -6.14 9.04 -9.55
N MET A 64 -5.04 9.14 -10.28
CA MET A 64 -3.80 9.73 -9.79
C MET A 64 -3.97 11.25 -9.89
N ALA A 65 -4.45 11.88 -8.82
CA ALA A 65 -4.39 13.33 -8.70
C ALA A 65 -2.95 13.74 -8.37
N THR A 66 -2.15 13.99 -9.41
CA THR A 66 -0.90 14.75 -9.27
C THR A 66 -1.26 16.23 -9.18
N ASP A 67 -1.41 16.75 -7.96
CA ASP A 67 -1.38 18.19 -7.74
C ASP A 67 0.08 18.67 -7.75
N SER A 68 0.53 19.10 -8.93
CA SER A 68 1.79 19.80 -9.12
C SER A 68 1.49 21.30 -9.31
N GLY A 69 1.24 21.99 -8.20
CA GLY A 69 1.09 23.45 -8.18
C GLY A 69 2.41 24.15 -7.91
N ARG A 70 3.32 24.19 -8.89
CA ARG A 70 4.53 25.02 -8.85
C ARG A 70 4.21 26.40 -9.43
N ILE A 71 4.23 27.46 -8.62
CA ILE A 71 4.34 28.84 -9.12
C ILE A 71 5.55 29.52 -8.46
N PHE A 72 6.50 29.89 -9.33
CA PHE A 72 7.68 30.70 -9.06
C PHE A 72 7.32 32.16 -8.76
N THR A 73 8.04 32.81 -7.85
CA THR A 73 8.55 34.19 -8.05
C THR A 73 9.84 34.41 -7.24
N PRO A 74 10.90 35.02 -7.83
CA PRO A 74 12.18 35.29 -7.17
C PRO A 74 12.28 36.75 -6.68
N THR A 75 13.21 37.07 -5.76
CA THR A 75 14.12 38.26 -5.77
C THR A 75 14.61 38.71 -4.36
N SER A 76 15.93 38.52 -4.16
CA SER A 76 17.02 39.34 -3.57
C SER A 76 16.91 40.24 -2.29
N SER A 77 17.81 39.92 -1.34
CA SER A 77 18.82 40.74 -0.61
C SER A 77 18.48 41.94 0.31
N SER A 78 18.82 41.74 1.60
CA SER A 78 19.67 42.58 2.51
C SER A 78 19.13 43.79 3.32
N VAL A 79 19.51 43.77 4.62
CA VAL A 79 19.74 44.83 5.64
C VAL A 79 18.55 45.62 6.25
N SER A 80 18.25 45.39 7.55
CA SER A 80 18.59 46.30 8.67
C SER A 80 17.72 46.11 9.94
N ARG A 81 18.40 45.66 11.01
CA ARG A 81 18.27 45.93 12.47
C ARG A 81 16.95 46.40 13.12
N ASN A 82 16.59 45.59 14.15
CA ASN A 82 16.14 45.88 15.52
C ASN A 82 14.67 46.26 15.82
N GLN A 83 13.98 45.38 16.56
CA GLN A 83 13.55 45.72 17.94
C GLN A 83 13.35 44.46 18.81
N TYR A 84 14.12 44.40 19.89
CA TYR A 84 14.05 43.46 21.02
C TYR A 84 12.67 43.47 21.71
N VAL A 85 12.21 42.34 22.24
CA VAL A 85 12.16 42.00 23.69
C VAL A 85 11.67 40.55 23.84
N SER A 86 12.51 39.72 24.45
CA SER A 86 12.26 38.32 24.80
C SER A 86 11.36 38.18 26.03
N SER A 87 10.65 37.06 26.13
CA SER A 87 10.30 36.46 27.42
C SER A 87 10.41 34.93 27.28
N ASP A 88 11.31 34.37 28.08
CA ASP A 88 11.70 32.97 28.11
C ASP A 88 10.59 32.07 28.69
N ALA A 89 10.36 30.92 28.06
CA ALA A 89 9.65 29.78 28.65
C ALA A 89 10.28 28.45 28.21
N SER A 90 11.39 28.13 28.88
CA SER A 90 11.69 26.82 29.48
C SER A 90 11.24 25.53 28.76
N GLY A 91 12.16 24.94 27.97
CA GLY A 91 12.68 23.59 28.20
C GLY A 91 11.85 22.36 27.78
N SER A 92 12.25 21.70 26.69
CA SER A 92 12.59 20.26 26.69
C SER A 92 13.26 19.83 25.37
N ASP A 93 14.50 19.38 25.48
CA ASP A 93 15.28 18.73 24.43
C ASP A 93 14.71 17.33 24.11
N LEU A 94 14.25 17.12 22.87
CA LEU A 94 14.07 15.77 22.33
C LEU A 94 15.41 15.33 21.74
N VAL A 95 16.26 14.74 22.59
CA VAL A 95 17.48 14.10 22.12
C VAL A 95 17.12 13.05 21.07
N SER A 96 17.53 13.30 19.83
CA SER A 96 17.37 12.41 18.70
C SER A 96 18.21 11.15 18.96
N SER A 97 17.57 10.09 19.46
CA SER A 97 18.19 8.76 19.55
C SER A 97 18.52 8.30 18.13
N GLY A 98 19.81 8.24 17.83
CA GLY A 98 20.36 7.93 16.52
C GLY A 98 19.90 6.58 15.98
N PHE A 99 19.63 6.55 14.69
CA PHE A 99 19.49 5.32 13.91
C PHE A 99 20.87 4.65 13.85
N PRO A 100 21.05 3.40 14.30
CA PRO A 100 22.31 2.71 14.12
C PRO A 100 22.54 2.44 12.62
N LEU A 101 23.66 2.95 12.10
CA LEU A 101 24.12 2.68 10.74
C LEU A 101 24.53 1.21 10.62
N VAL A 102 23.70 0.40 9.96
CA VAL A 102 24.03 -1.00 9.65
C VAL A 102 24.84 -1.02 8.34
N ILE A 103 26.09 -1.46 8.41
CA ILE A 103 26.94 -1.70 7.23
C ILE A 103 26.73 -3.16 6.79
N PRO A 104 26.38 -3.41 5.51
CA PRO A 104 26.20 -4.77 5.00
C PRO A 104 27.54 -5.50 4.84
N ARG A 105 27.51 -6.82 5.07
CA ARG A 105 28.61 -7.75 4.76
C ARG A 105 28.57 -8.17 3.30
#